data_AF-A0A536JGB2-F1
#
_entry.id   AF-A0A536JGB2-F1
#
_cell.length_a   1.000
_cell.length_b   1.000
_cell.length_c   1.000
_cell.angle_alpha   90.00
_cell.angle_beta   90.00
_cell.angle_gamma   90.00
#
_symmetry.space_group_name_H-M   'P 1'
#
loop_
_entity.id
_entity.type
_entity.pdbx_description
1 polymer ?
#
loop_
_entity_poly.entity_id
_entity_poly.type
_entity_poly.pdbx_seq_one_letter_code
_entity_poly.pdbx_strand_id
1 'polypeptide(L)'
;MRHRGVQARPHPARPRQAGGAGRRGRDVSQDLTYEQALAKLDAQLKLLEDGDLSLEDALKAVDDARLYLKVCTERLEAARQKIEVRGETEATE
;
A
#
# COMPACT_ATOMS: atom_id res chain seq x y z
N MET A 1 -8.89 35.06 -55.08
CA MET A 1 -7.73 35.33 -54.20
C MET A 1 -8.28 35.92 -52.90
N ARG A 2 -8.34 35.18 -51.78
CA ARG A 2 -7.30 35.06 -50.72
C ARG A 2 -6.87 36.46 -50.21
N HIS A 3 -6.98 36.90 -48.95
CA HIS A 3 -7.32 36.26 -47.67
C HIS A 3 -7.78 37.34 -46.67
N ARG A 4 -8.77 37.00 -45.82
CA ARG A 4 -9.23 37.81 -44.67
C ARG A 4 -8.19 37.70 -43.56
N GLY A 5 -7.86 38.84 -42.93
CA GLY A 5 -6.89 38.94 -41.85
C GLY A 5 -7.23 38.09 -40.62
N VAL A 6 -6.23 37.41 -40.08
CA VAL A 6 -6.32 36.66 -38.83
C VAL A 6 -5.79 37.58 -37.71
N GLN A 7 -6.70 38.10 -36.89
CA GLN A 7 -6.33 38.76 -35.64
C GLN A 7 -5.95 37.71 -34.60
N ALA A 8 -4.79 37.89 -33.97
CA ALA A 8 -4.26 37.06 -32.91
C ALA A 8 -5.16 37.12 -31.66
N ARG A 9 -5.44 35.96 -31.07
CA ARG A 9 -6.07 35.85 -29.74
C ARG A 9 -5.01 35.49 -28.71
N PRO A 10 -4.92 36.16 -27.55
CA PRO A 10 -3.94 35.81 -26.53
C PRO A 10 -4.34 34.52 -25.79
N HIS A 11 -3.35 33.66 -25.56
CA HIS A 11 -3.49 32.44 -24.74
C HIS A 11 -3.55 32.80 -23.24
N PRO A 12 -4.42 32.17 -22.44
CA PRO A 12 -4.37 32.32 -20.99
C PRO A 12 -3.14 31.60 -20.42
N ALA A 13 -2.37 32.32 -19.60
CA ALA A 13 -1.25 31.76 -18.84
C ALA A 13 -1.75 30.74 -17.81
N ARG A 14 -1.20 29.53 -17.84
CA ARG A 14 -1.47 28.49 -16.85
C ARG A 14 -0.74 28.81 -15.53
N PRO A 15 -1.39 28.70 -14.36
CA PRO A 15 -0.70 28.85 -13.09
C PRO A 15 0.27 27.68 -12.88
N ARG A 16 1.47 28.01 -12.39
CA ARG A 16 2.51 27.07 -11.98
C ARG A 16 2.03 26.31 -10.75
N GLN A 17 1.70 25.02 -10.91
CA GLN A 17 1.54 24.13 -9.76
C GLN A 17 2.92 23.81 -9.19
N ALA A 18 3.23 24.44 -8.05
CA ALA A 18 4.25 23.99 -7.13
C ALA A 18 3.71 22.77 -6.37
N GLY A 19 3.98 21.58 -6.89
CA GLY A 19 3.70 20.31 -6.22
C GLY A 19 4.88 19.91 -5.35
N GLY A 20 4.90 20.39 -4.11
CA GLY A 20 5.83 19.93 -3.08
C GLY A 20 5.49 18.52 -2.58
N ALA A 21 6.55 17.81 -2.17
CA ALA A 21 6.54 16.75 -1.15
C ALA A 21 5.78 15.45 -1.48
N GLY A 22 6.26 14.70 -2.46
CA GLY A 22 6.06 13.26 -2.56
C GLY A 22 6.98 12.45 -1.63
N ARG A 23 7.09 12.81 -0.35
CA ARG A 23 7.62 11.91 0.70
C ARG A 23 6.45 11.33 1.48
N ARG A 24 5.64 10.49 0.83
CA ARG A 24 4.62 9.65 1.49
C ARG A 24 4.56 8.23 0.91
N GLY A 25 5.69 7.74 0.40
CA GLY A 25 5.91 6.33 0.08
C GLY A 25 6.69 5.61 1.18
N ARG A 26 6.64 6.09 2.42
CA ARG A 26 7.32 5.46 3.54
C ARG A 26 6.26 5.11 4.57
N ASP A 27 5.96 3.83 4.59
CA ASP A 27 5.44 3.12 5.74
C ASP A 27 3.92 2.99 5.91
N VAL A 28 3.23 2.43 4.92
CA VAL A 28 1.86 1.92 5.13
C VAL A 28 1.87 0.59 5.91
N SER A 29 3.04 -0.06 6.03
CA SER A 29 3.15 -1.43 6.55
C SER A 29 3.34 -1.51 8.06
N GLN A 30 4.09 -0.58 8.69
CA GLN A 30 4.35 -0.61 10.15
C GLN A 30 3.13 -0.19 10.97
N ASP A 31 2.15 0.49 10.36
CA ASP A 31 0.97 0.99 11.06
C ASP A 31 -0.26 0.06 11.01
N LEU A 32 -0.21 -1.06 10.29
CA LEU A 32 -1.35 -1.97 10.22
C LEU A 32 -1.48 -2.81 11.50
N THR A 33 -2.73 -2.92 11.98
CA THR A 33 -3.12 -3.96 12.93
C THR A 33 -3.11 -5.33 12.26
N TYR A 34 -3.11 -6.41 13.06
CA TYR A 34 -3.21 -7.78 12.54
C TYR A 34 -4.45 -7.95 11.64
N GLU A 35 -5.63 -7.57 12.14
CA GLU A 35 -6.90 -7.73 11.40
C GLU A 35 -6.90 -6.97 10.07
N GLN A 36 -6.34 -5.76 10.05
CA GLN A 36 -6.25 -4.97 8.81
C GLN A 36 -5.28 -5.57 7.81
N ALA A 37 -4.14 -6.11 8.27
CA ALA A 37 -3.18 -6.79 7.40
C ALA A 37 -3.78 -8.07 6.85
N LEU A 38 -4.47 -8.85 7.67
CA LEU A 38 -5.14 -10.10 7.26
C LEU A 38 -6.22 -9.83 6.22
N ALA A 39 -7.10 -8.85 6.44
CA ALA A 39 -8.14 -8.50 5.47
C ALA A 39 -7.56 -8.06 4.11
N LYS A 40 -6.43 -7.33 4.12
CA LYS A 40 -5.75 -6.94 2.88
C LYS A 40 -5.05 -8.12 2.20
N LEU A 41 -4.45 -9.03 2.97
CA LEU A 41 -3.87 -10.27 2.47
C LEU A 41 -4.93 -11.12 1.76
N ASP A 42 -6.07 -11.35 2.40
CA ASP A 42 -7.19 -12.11 1.84
C ASP A 42 -7.70 -11.50 0.53
N ALA A 43 -7.75 -10.17 0.45
CA ALA A 43 -8.13 -9.49 -0.78
C ALA A 43 -7.12 -9.73 -1.92
N GLN A 44 -5.81 -9.71 -1.63
CA GLN A 44 -4.79 -10.02 -2.64
C GLN A 44 -4.84 -11.49 -3.08
N LEU A 45 -5.05 -12.42 -2.14
CA LEU A 45 -5.18 -13.84 -2.45
C LEU A 45 -6.38 -14.12 -3.36
N LYS A 46 -7.54 -13.51 -3.08
CA LYS A 46 -8.72 -13.64 -3.95
C LYS A 46 -8.45 -13.18 -5.39
N LEU A 47 -7.78 -12.05 -5.56
CA LEU A 47 -7.41 -11.56 -6.90
C LEU A 47 -6.49 -12.54 -7.64
N LEU A 48 -5.57 -13.20 -6.93
CA LEU A 48 -4.68 -14.21 -7.51
C LEU A 48 -5.42 -15.51 -7.83
N GLU A 49 -6.34 -15.93 -6.96
CA GLU A 49 -7.16 -17.14 -7.12
C GLU A 49 -8.17 -17.02 -8.27
N ASP A 50 -8.71 -15.82 -8.50
CA ASP A 50 -9.64 -15.54 -9.61
C ASP A 50 -8.99 -15.74 -10.99
N GLY A 51 -7.66 -15.60 -11.08
CA GLY A 51 -6.87 -15.91 -12.28
C GLY A 51 -7.05 -14.96 -13.47
N ASP A 52 -7.76 -13.83 -13.29
CA ASP A 52 -8.02 -12.83 -14.34
C ASP A 52 -6.95 -11.71 -14.39
N LEU A 53 -5.89 -11.83 -13.60
CA LEU A 53 -4.81 -10.84 -13.58
C LEU A 53 -3.84 -11.03 -14.75
N SER A 54 -3.37 -9.89 -15.28
CA SER A 54 -2.19 -9.88 -16.14
C SER A 54 -0.96 -10.37 -15.36
N LEU A 55 0.07 -10.87 -16.04
CA LEU A 55 1.31 -11.30 -15.37
C LEU A 55 1.92 -10.18 -14.51
N GLU A 56 1.93 -8.94 -15.02
CA GLU A 56 2.47 -7.80 -14.27
C GLU A 56 1.65 -7.48 -13.01
N ASP A 57 0.33 -7.60 -13.09
CA ASP A 57 -0.54 -7.32 -11.95
C ASP A 57 -0.54 -8.47 -10.93
N ALA A 58 -0.41 -9.72 -11.39
CA ALA A 58 -0.21 -10.87 -10.52
C ALA A 58 1.09 -10.73 -9.70
N LEU A 59 2.19 -10.27 -10.34
CA LEU A 59 3.45 -10.02 -9.63
C LEU A 59 3.30 -8.93 -8.55
N LYS A 60 2.60 -7.83 -8.86
CA LYS A 60 2.31 -6.77 -7.86
C LYS A 60 1.47 -7.30 -6.72
N ALA A 61 0.41 -8.07 -7.01
CA ALA A 61 -0.46 -8.64 -6.00
C ALA A 61 0.30 -9.59 -5.06
N VAL A 62 1.25 -10.37 -5.60
CA VAL A 62 2.14 -11.23 -4.79
C VAL A 62 3.06 -10.40 -3.89
N ASP A 63 3.66 -9.32 -4.40
CA ASP A 63 4.54 -8.46 -3.60
C ASP A 63 3.78 -7.75 -2.46
N ASP A 64 2.57 -7.27 -2.74
CA ASP A 64 1.69 -6.70 -1.71
C ASP A 64 1.25 -7.77 -0.69
N ALA A 65 0.89 -8.97 -1.15
CA ALA A 65 0.55 -10.09 -0.26
C ALA A 65 1.70 -10.45 0.69
N ARG A 66 2.94 -10.50 0.18
CA ARG A 66 4.14 -10.75 1.01
C ARG A 66 4.32 -9.69 2.09
N LEU A 67 4.02 -8.42 1.76
CA LEU A 67 4.10 -7.32 2.71
C LEU A 67 3.07 -7.48 3.84
N TYR A 68 1.82 -7.80 3.51
CA TYR A 68 0.78 -8.03 4.51
C TYR A 68 1.03 -9.27 5.35
N LEU A 69 1.52 -10.36 4.73
CA LEU A 69 1.90 -11.58 5.43
C LEU A 69 3.01 -11.32 6.46
N LYS A 70 4.02 -10.53 6.09
CA LYS A 70 5.09 -10.14 7.02
C LYS A 70 4.52 -9.43 8.25
N VAL A 71 3.61 -8.48 8.07
CA VAL A 71 2.96 -7.78 9.19
C VAL A 71 2.17 -8.74 10.06
N CYS A 72 1.41 -9.68 9.46
CA CYS A 72 0.66 -10.67 10.21
C CYS A 72 1.58 -11.50 11.12
N THR A 73 2.68 -12.01 10.57
CA THR A 73 3.66 -12.80 11.32
C THR A 73 4.30 -11.99 12.43
N GLU A 74 4.74 -10.76 12.16
CA GLU A 74 5.36 -9.89 13.18
C GLU A 74 4.41 -9.58 14.35
N ARG A 75 3.11 -9.35 14.07
CA ARG A 75 2.10 -9.11 15.11
C ARG A 75 1.83 -10.36 15.96
N LEU A 76 1.78 -11.54 15.34
CA LEU A 76 1.60 -12.81 16.05
C LEU A 76 2.81 -13.13 16.92
N GLU A 77 4.02 -12.94 16.41
CA GLU A 77 5.26 -13.15 17.19
C GLU A 77 5.34 -12.20 18.39
N ALA A 78 4.99 -10.93 18.21
CA ALA A 78 4.93 -9.97 19.30
C ALA A 78 3.87 -10.35 20.36
N ALA A 79 2.75 -10.96 19.95
CA ALA A 79 1.74 -11.46 20.88
C ALA A 79 2.22 -12.72 21.62
N ARG A 80 2.84 -13.66 20.91
CA ARG A 80 3.45 -14.88 21.47
C ARG A 80 4.46 -14.56 22.55
N GLN A 81 5.40 -13.66 22.29
CA GLN A 81 6.42 -13.23 23.26
C GLN A 81 5.81 -12.66 24.55
N LYS A 82 4.73 -11.88 24.45
CA LYS A 82 4.05 -11.33 25.64
C LYS A 82 3.40 -12.40 26.49
N ILE A 83 2.87 -13.45 25.86
CA ILE A 83 2.24 -14.58 26.55
C ILE A 83 3.31 -15.44 27.25
N GLU A 84 4.42 -15.73 26.55
CA GLU A 84 5.52 -16.54 27.11
C GLU A 84 6.18 -15.88 28.33
N VAL A 85 6.51 -14.58 28.23
CA VAL A 85 7.09 -13.83 29.37
C VAL A 85 6.17 -13.85 30.60
N ARG A 86 4.84 -13.82 30.38
CA ARG A 86 3.86 -13.94 31.46
C ARG A 86 3.82 -15.35 32.05
N GLY A 87 3.87 -16.39 31.22
CA GLY A 87 3.87 -17.78 31.69
C GLY A 87 5.13 -18.15 32.49
N GLU A 88 6.28 -17.58 32.17
CA GLU A 88 7.52 -17.79 32.92
C GLU A 88 7.51 -17.09 34.29
N THR A 89 6.90 -15.90 34.37
CA THR A 89 6.77 -15.17 35.64
C THR A 89 5.81 -15.85 36.63
N GLU A 90 4.74 -16.47 36.15
CA GLU A 90 3.79 -17.25 36.99
C GLU A 90 4.35 -18.61 37.47
N ALA A 91 5.40 -19.14 36.83
CA ALA A 91 6.02 -20.43 37.21
C ALA A 91 7.07 -20.33 38.34
N THR A 92 7.42 -19.11 38.75
CA THR A 92 8.51 -18.86 39.72
C THR A 92 8.02 -18.33 41.08
N GLU A 93 6.70 -18.27 41.31
CA GLU A 93 6.07 -17.90 42.59
C GLU A 93 5.44 -19.10 43.30
#